data_AF-A0A1V6AHB4-F1
#
_entry.id   AF-A0A1V6AHB4-F1
#
_cell.length_a   1.000
_cell.length_b   1.000
_cell.length_c   1.000
_cell.angle_alpha   90.00
_cell.angle_beta   90.00
_cell.angle_gamma   90.00
#
_symmetry.space_group_name_H-M   'P 1'
#
loop_
_entity.id
_entity.type
_entity.pdbx_description
1 polymer ?
#
loop_
_entity_poly.entity_id
_entity_poly.type
_entity_poly.pdbx_seq_one_letter_code
_entity_poly.pdbx_strand_id
1 'polypeptide(L)'
;MSEKKRIFIVVKTYPTISKEYSEFVCTAGILEDGSWVRLYPIPFRKLDLERKYHKYTWIEVEVDRNTKDFRPETYRPVLDTLTIQDHTKDWGERRRIIFNNKKIYTNMQELISKAKIDNKSLAIFKPTKIHDFIYKDVDREWDKGKLSILKGLSRQMNFFQTPEEIADEFKNSS
;
A
#
# COMPACT_ATOMS: atom_id res chain seq x y z
N MET A 1 -16.45 -7.69 14.23
CA MET A 1 -17.01 -8.38 13.06
C MET A 1 -16.32 -7.80 11.85
N SER A 2 -15.84 -8.68 10.97
CA SER A 2 -15.21 -8.26 9.72
C SER A 2 -16.26 -7.64 8.81
N GLU A 3 -15.85 -6.62 8.06
CA GLU A 3 -16.66 -5.93 7.07
C GLU A 3 -16.06 -6.18 5.69
N LYS A 4 -16.89 -6.53 4.70
CA LYS A 4 -16.43 -6.61 3.31
C LYS A 4 -16.34 -5.21 2.71
N LYS A 5 -15.16 -4.83 2.20
CA LYS A 5 -14.96 -3.54 1.52
C LYS A 5 -14.42 -3.75 0.11
N ARG A 6 -14.98 -2.99 -0.84
CA ARG A 6 -14.43 -2.82 -2.18
C ARG A 6 -13.56 -1.56 -2.22
N ILE A 7 -12.28 -1.72 -2.57
CA ILE A 7 -11.24 -0.71 -2.37
C ILE A 7 -10.45 -0.50 -3.67
N PHE A 8 -10.38 0.74 -4.15
CA PHE A 8 -9.56 1.12 -5.28
C PHE A 8 -8.15 1.47 -4.82
N ILE A 9 -7.16 0.66 -5.17
CA ILE A 9 -5.78 0.83 -4.69
C ILE A 9 -5.08 1.98 -5.37
N VAL A 10 -4.61 2.97 -4.59
CA VAL A 10 -3.95 4.18 -5.12
C VAL A 10 -2.57 4.43 -4.54
N VAL A 11 -2.19 3.78 -3.44
CA VAL A 11 -0.84 3.83 -2.86
C VAL A 11 -0.42 2.42 -2.49
N LYS A 12 0.78 2.05 -2.92
CA LYS A 12 1.52 0.87 -2.44
C LYS A 12 2.86 1.38 -1.95
N THR A 13 3.21 1.12 -0.71
CA THR A 13 4.57 1.46 -0.25
C THR A 13 5.56 0.42 -0.74
N TYR A 14 6.79 0.86 -1.01
CA TYR A 14 7.89 -0.06 -1.22
C TYR A 14 8.14 -0.83 0.09
N PRO A 15 8.31 -2.16 0.04
CA PRO A 15 8.43 -2.95 1.24
C PRO A 15 9.74 -2.69 1.99
N THR A 16 9.61 -2.29 3.25
CA THR A 16 10.74 -2.15 4.15
C THR A 16 10.89 -3.43 4.97
N ILE A 17 12.02 -4.10 4.85
CA ILE A 17 12.36 -5.28 5.65
C ILE A 17 12.79 -4.80 7.04
N SER A 18 12.02 -5.12 8.07
CA SER A 18 12.44 -4.92 9.46
C SER A 18 13.38 -6.05 9.90
N LYS A 19 14.24 -5.78 10.88
CA LYS A 19 15.10 -6.81 11.51
C LYS A 19 14.28 -7.90 12.24
N GLU A 20 12.99 -7.65 12.48
CA GLU A 20 12.09 -8.47 13.28
C GLU A 20 11.02 -9.18 12.41
N TYR A 21 11.48 -9.80 11.32
CA TYR A 21 10.78 -10.94 10.70
C TYR A 21 9.43 -10.66 10.00
N SER A 22 9.05 -9.40 9.79
CA SER A 22 7.75 -9.08 9.17
C SER A 22 7.84 -7.92 8.18
N GLU A 23 7.32 -8.16 6.98
CA GLU A 23 7.14 -7.15 5.94
C GLU A 23 5.93 -6.29 6.34
N PHE A 24 6.19 -5.02 6.64
CA PHE A 24 5.16 -4.08 7.08
C PHE A 24 4.83 -3.11 5.95
N VAL A 25 4.25 -3.61 4.86
CA VAL A 25 3.78 -2.73 3.78
C VAL A 25 2.43 -2.17 4.16
N CYS A 26 2.25 -0.87 3.95
CA CYS A 26 0.92 -0.27 3.95
C CYS A 26 0.45 -0.09 2.51
N THR A 27 -0.81 -0.44 2.29
CA THR A 27 -1.51 -0.12 1.05
C THR A 27 -2.62 0.84 1.41
N ALA A 28 -2.82 1.88 0.60
CA ALA A 28 -3.95 2.77 0.77
C ALA A 28 -4.79 2.83 -0.51
N GLY A 29 -6.09 2.97 -0.29
CA GLY A 29 -7.09 2.94 -1.32
C GLY A 29 -8.28 3.83 -0.99
N ILE A 30 -9.23 3.84 -1.92
CA ILE A 30 -10.43 4.66 -1.87
C ILE A 30 -11.64 3.73 -1.97
N LEU A 31 -12.62 3.93 -1.11
CA LEU A 31 -13.90 3.23 -1.17
C LEU A 31 -14.82 3.84 -2.23
N GLU A 32 -15.91 3.15 -2.56
CA GLU A 32 -16.87 3.58 -3.57
C GLU A 32 -17.50 4.95 -3.26
N ASP A 33 -17.67 5.26 -1.97
CA ASP A 33 -18.18 6.54 -1.46
C ASP A 33 -17.13 7.68 -1.49
N GLY A 34 -15.89 7.39 -1.85
CA GLY A 34 -14.77 8.33 -1.83
C GLY A 34 -14.04 8.41 -0.48
N SER A 35 -14.34 7.57 0.51
CA SER A 35 -13.62 7.53 1.78
C SER A 35 -12.24 6.91 1.64
N TRP A 36 -11.30 7.26 2.54
CA TRP A 36 -9.97 6.66 2.58
C TRP A 36 -9.97 5.35 3.36
N VAL A 37 -9.20 4.37 2.89
CA VAL A 37 -8.88 3.15 3.63
C VAL A 37 -7.39 2.86 3.52
N ARG A 38 -6.80 2.45 4.64
CA ARG A 38 -5.43 1.94 4.74
C ARG A 38 -5.49 0.50 5.20
N LEU A 39 -4.90 -0.40 4.43
CA LEU A 39 -4.72 -1.80 4.79
C LEU A 39 -3.33 -1.97 5.41
N TYR A 40 -3.30 -2.46 6.64
CA TYR A 40 -2.06 -2.68 7.37
C TYR A 40 -2.18 -3.81 8.41
N PRO A 41 -1.21 -4.74 8.49
CA PRO A 41 -0.11 -4.94 7.53
C PRO A 41 -0.58 -5.71 6.29
N ILE A 42 0.03 -5.43 5.12
CA ILE A 42 -0.10 -6.26 3.92
C ILE A 42 1.30 -6.88 3.65
N PRO A 43 1.48 -8.21 3.79
CA PRO A 43 2.72 -8.88 3.41
C PRO A 43 2.72 -9.14 1.89
N PHE A 44 2.79 -8.07 1.09
CA PHE A 44 2.47 -8.10 -0.34
C PHE A 44 3.28 -9.15 -1.13
N ARG A 45 4.54 -9.40 -0.76
CA ARG A 45 5.37 -10.41 -1.43
C ARG A 45 4.92 -11.84 -1.17
N LYS A 46 4.39 -12.09 0.03
CA LYS A 46 3.91 -13.41 0.47
C LYS A 46 2.49 -13.71 0.01
N LEU A 47 1.83 -12.77 -0.67
CA LEU A 47 0.55 -13.05 -1.29
C LEU A 47 0.74 -14.04 -2.44
N ASP A 48 -0.21 -14.96 -2.59
CA ASP A 48 -0.31 -15.81 -3.78
C ASP A 48 -0.34 -14.95 -5.04
N LEU A 49 0.20 -15.46 -6.16
CA LEU A 49 0.27 -14.71 -7.42
C LEU A 49 -1.10 -14.13 -7.83
N GLU A 50 -2.17 -14.91 -7.67
CA GLU A 50 -3.56 -14.51 -7.95
C GLU A 50 -4.08 -13.37 -7.06
N ARG A 51 -3.41 -13.10 -5.94
CA ARG A 51 -3.74 -12.05 -4.98
C ARG A 51 -2.80 -10.84 -5.08
N LYS A 52 -1.78 -10.89 -5.96
CA LYS A 52 -0.88 -9.75 -6.22
C LYS A 52 -1.55 -8.75 -7.19
N TYR A 53 -2.06 -7.65 -6.64
CA TYR A 53 -2.71 -6.60 -7.42
C TYR A 53 -1.78 -5.44 -7.83
N HIS A 54 -2.10 -4.81 -8.94
CA HIS A 54 -1.47 -3.58 -9.41
C HIS A 54 -2.07 -2.33 -8.74
N LYS A 55 -1.39 -1.20 -8.92
CA LYS A 55 -1.97 0.12 -8.61
C LYS A 55 -3.14 0.38 -9.57
N TYR A 56 -4.17 1.10 -9.12
CA TYR A 56 -5.38 1.40 -9.87
C TYR A 56 -6.23 0.17 -10.20
N THR A 57 -6.25 -0.77 -9.26
CA THR A 57 -7.07 -1.97 -9.30
C THR A 57 -8.06 -1.93 -8.16
N TRP A 58 -9.32 -2.25 -8.46
CA TRP A 58 -10.31 -2.57 -7.44
C TRP A 58 -9.97 -3.93 -6.83
N ILE A 59 -9.98 -3.98 -5.51
CA ILE A 59 -9.94 -5.23 -4.76
C ILE A 59 -11.18 -5.30 -3.89
N GLU A 60 -11.56 -6.51 -3.51
CA GLU A 60 -12.57 -6.74 -2.50
C GLU A 60 -11.98 -7.64 -1.42
N VAL A 61 -12.13 -7.25 -0.16
CA VAL A 61 -11.51 -7.95 0.96
C VAL A 61 -12.31 -7.69 2.23
N GLU A 62 -12.40 -8.71 3.08
CA GLU A 62 -12.90 -8.54 4.45
C GLU A 62 -11.85 -7.85 5.31
N VAL A 63 -12.29 -6.89 6.11
CA VAL A 63 -11.42 -6.09 6.95
C VAL A 63 -11.94 -5.95 8.37
N ASP A 64 -11.01 -5.94 9.31
CA ASP A 64 -11.26 -5.61 10.71
C ASP A 64 -10.71 -4.22 11.03
N ARG A 65 -11.48 -3.45 11.78
CA ARG A 65 -11.03 -2.13 12.24
C ARG A 65 -9.83 -2.28 13.18
N ASN A 66 -8.72 -1.60 12.89
CA ASN A 66 -7.53 -1.63 13.74
C ASN A 66 -7.56 -0.47 14.75
N THR A 67 -8.05 -0.73 15.96
CA THR A 67 -8.15 0.28 17.03
C THR A 67 -6.82 0.64 17.69
N LYS A 68 -5.76 -0.14 17.45
CA LYS A 68 -4.40 0.16 17.97
C LYS A 68 -3.67 1.20 17.13
N ASP A 69 -4.09 1.41 15.88
CA ASP A 69 -3.56 2.46 15.02
C ASP A 69 -4.43 3.71 15.18
N PHE A 70 -3.79 4.84 15.51
CA PHE A 70 -4.50 6.10 15.77
C PHE A 70 -5.20 6.68 14.54
N ARG A 71 -4.83 6.23 13.33
CA ARG A 71 -5.35 6.78 12.08
C ARG A 71 -6.76 6.23 11.83
N PRO A 72 -7.76 7.09 11.59
CA PRO A 72 -9.17 6.71 11.46
C PRO A 72 -9.46 5.84 10.24
N GLU A 73 -8.52 5.68 9.30
CA GLU A 73 -8.67 4.87 8.09
C GLU A 73 -7.94 3.51 8.12
N THR A 74 -7.28 3.13 9.22
CA THR A 74 -6.52 1.86 9.29
C THR A 74 -7.39 0.62 9.58
N TYR A 75 -7.29 -0.36 8.69
CA TYR A 75 -7.93 -1.66 8.80
C TYR A 75 -6.92 -2.79 8.61
N ARG A 76 -7.17 -3.92 9.29
CA ARG A 76 -6.43 -5.16 9.12
C ARG A 76 -7.20 -6.06 8.14
N PRO A 77 -6.62 -6.43 6.99
CA PRO A 77 -7.30 -7.29 6.01
C PRO A 77 -7.25 -8.76 6.43
N VAL A 78 -8.33 -9.49 6.14
CA VAL A 78 -8.38 -10.96 6.16
C VAL A 78 -7.93 -11.44 4.77
N LEU A 79 -6.63 -11.68 4.62
CA LEU A 79 -5.98 -11.87 3.32
C LEU A 79 -6.58 -13.02 2.49
N ASP A 80 -7.12 -14.05 3.13
CA ASP A 80 -7.71 -15.18 2.42
C ASP A 80 -8.99 -14.83 1.65
N THR A 81 -9.64 -13.73 2.03
CA THR A 81 -10.85 -13.23 1.36
C THR A 81 -10.54 -12.24 0.23
N LEU A 82 -9.26 -11.90 0.03
CA LEU A 82 -8.87 -10.90 -0.95
C LEU A 82 -9.11 -11.43 -2.36
N THR A 83 -9.90 -10.67 -3.13
CA THR A 83 -10.12 -10.91 -4.55
C THR A 83 -9.74 -9.68 -5.37
N ILE A 84 -9.09 -9.92 -6.50
CA ILE A 84 -8.77 -8.87 -7.47
C ILE A 84 -9.98 -8.72 -8.40
N GLN A 85 -10.40 -7.48 -8.60
CA GLN A 85 -11.53 -7.10 -9.45
C GLN A 85 -11.00 -6.31 -10.67
N ASP A 86 -11.69 -5.25 -11.06
CA ASP A 86 -11.36 -4.47 -12.25
C ASP A 86 -10.06 -3.67 -12.10
N HIS A 87 -9.19 -3.78 -13.11
CA HIS A 87 -8.06 -2.90 -13.29
C HIS A 87 -8.36 -1.89 -14.41
N THR A 88 -8.21 -0.60 -14.13
CA THR A 88 -8.41 0.44 -15.14
C THR A 88 -7.08 1.03 -15.61
N LYS A 89 -6.88 1.04 -16.93
CA LYS A 89 -5.79 1.74 -17.60
C LYS A 89 -6.17 3.18 -17.97
N ASP A 90 -7.45 3.52 -17.89
CA ASP A 90 -7.97 4.83 -18.30
C ASP A 90 -7.72 5.91 -17.23
N TRP A 91 -7.09 7.01 -17.64
CA TRP A 91 -6.76 8.12 -16.73
C TRP A 91 -7.97 8.95 -16.30
N GLY A 92 -8.99 9.05 -17.15
CA GLY A 92 -10.23 9.77 -16.84
C GLY A 92 -10.99 9.07 -15.72
N GLU A 93 -11.12 7.75 -15.82
CA GLU A 93 -11.78 6.90 -14.82
C GLU A 93 -11.02 6.90 -13.49
N ARG A 94 -9.69 6.76 -13.54
CA ARG A 94 -8.85 6.91 -12.34
C ARG A 94 -9.10 8.24 -11.66
N ARG A 95 -9.14 9.33 -12.42
CA ARG A 95 -9.39 10.67 -11.90
C ARG A 95 -10.79 10.76 -11.28
N ARG A 96 -11.80 10.25 -11.98
CA ARG A 96 -13.18 10.23 -11.50
C ARG A 96 -13.26 9.54 -10.14
N ILE A 97 -12.68 8.35 -10.00
CA ILE A 97 -12.68 7.59 -8.73
C ILE A 97 -11.87 8.32 -7.65
N ILE A 98 -10.64 8.77 -7.97
CA ILE A 98 -9.72 9.34 -6.99
C ILE A 98 -10.28 10.63 -6.39
N PHE A 99 -10.87 11.49 -7.22
CA PHE A 99 -11.35 12.80 -6.79
C PHE A 99 -12.85 12.80 -6.40
N ASN A 100 -13.54 11.66 -6.52
CA ASN A 100 -14.95 11.55 -6.15
C ASN A 100 -15.16 11.90 -4.68
N ASN A 101 -16.09 12.81 -4.39
CA ASN A 101 -16.50 13.16 -3.02
C ASN A 101 -15.34 13.52 -2.06
N LYS A 102 -14.22 14.05 -2.59
CA LYS A 102 -13.04 14.40 -1.77
C LYS A 102 -12.74 15.88 -1.77
N LYS A 103 -12.42 16.40 -0.59
CA LYS A 103 -11.81 17.72 -0.44
C LYS A 103 -10.39 17.70 -0.99
N ILE A 104 -10.13 18.59 -1.96
CA ILE A 104 -8.79 18.89 -2.46
C ILE A 104 -8.22 20.01 -1.60
N TYR A 105 -7.17 19.71 -0.85
CA TYR A 105 -6.50 20.69 0.00
C TYR A 105 -5.46 21.46 -0.81
N THR A 106 -5.39 22.76 -0.62
CA THR A 106 -4.40 23.66 -1.23
C THR A 106 -3.52 24.35 -0.18
N ASN A 107 -3.86 24.19 1.11
CA ASN A 107 -3.16 24.78 2.25
C ASN A 107 -2.59 23.66 3.14
N MET A 108 -1.26 23.67 3.33
CA MET A 108 -0.57 22.65 4.12
C MET A 108 -0.81 22.82 5.63
N GLN A 109 -0.92 24.06 6.11
CA GLN A 109 -1.19 24.35 7.52
C GLN A 109 -2.56 23.79 7.93
N GLU A 110 -3.57 23.84 7.05
CA GLU A 110 -4.86 23.20 7.29
C GLU A 110 -4.72 21.68 7.50
N LEU A 111 -3.92 21.02 6.66
CA LEU A 111 -3.65 19.59 6.77
C LEU A 111 -2.91 19.24 8.07
N ILE A 112 -1.89 20.02 8.44
CA ILE A 112 -1.14 19.82 9.68
C ILE A 112 -2.05 19.95 10.90
N SER A 113 -2.92 20.97 10.93
CA SER A 113 -3.88 21.15 12.00
C SER A 113 -4.87 19.98 12.09
N LYS A 114 -5.40 19.51 10.96
CA LYS A 114 -6.29 18.34 10.90
C LYS A 114 -5.59 17.03 11.28
N ALA A 115 -4.30 16.89 11.00
CA ALA A 115 -3.54 15.72 11.42
C ALA A 115 -3.40 15.66 12.95
N LYS A 116 -3.24 16.82 13.61
CA LYS A 116 -3.14 16.93 15.07
C LYS A 116 -4.48 16.74 15.79
N ILE A 117 -5.58 17.22 15.21
CA ILE A 117 -6.91 17.18 15.84
C ILE A 117 -7.65 15.89 15.50
N ASP A 118 -7.71 15.53 14.21
CA ASP A 118 -8.55 14.43 13.70
C ASP A 118 -7.75 13.15 13.41
N ASN A 119 -6.44 13.13 13.71
CA ASN A 119 -5.54 12.04 13.31
C ASN A 119 -5.50 11.76 11.80
N LYS A 120 -5.85 12.77 10.98
CA LYS A 120 -5.91 12.65 9.53
C LYS A 120 -4.53 12.33 8.97
N SER A 121 -4.40 11.21 8.25
CA SER A 121 -3.10 10.76 7.73
C SER A 121 -3.01 10.70 6.20
N LEU A 122 -4.16 10.71 5.51
CA LEU A 122 -4.26 10.74 4.06
C LEU A 122 -5.09 11.93 3.58
N ALA A 123 -4.66 12.54 2.49
CA ALA A 123 -5.34 13.66 1.85
C ALA A 123 -4.98 13.78 0.38
N ILE A 124 -5.86 14.45 -0.38
CA ILE A 124 -5.51 14.94 -1.71
C ILE A 124 -5.02 16.37 -1.55
N PHE A 125 -3.79 16.61 -1.99
CA PHE A 125 -3.17 17.93 -1.94
C PHE A 125 -2.87 18.42 -3.36
N LYS A 126 -3.29 19.65 -3.67
CA LYS A 126 -2.97 20.35 -4.91
C LYS A 126 -2.03 21.52 -4.57
N PRO A 127 -0.73 21.41 -4.87
CA PRO A 127 0.19 22.53 -4.69
C PRO A 127 -0.15 23.66 -5.66
N THR A 128 0.14 24.90 -5.27
CA THR A 128 -0.02 26.08 -6.14
C THR A 128 0.95 26.04 -7.32
N LYS A 129 2.19 25.60 -7.06
CA LYS A 129 3.25 25.49 -8.06
C LYS A 129 4.13 24.29 -7.73
N ILE A 130 4.53 23.56 -8.76
CA ILE A 130 5.57 22.53 -8.67
C ILE A 130 6.84 23.19 -9.22
N HIS A 131 7.87 23.32 -8.38
CA HIS A 131 9.10 24.01 -8.75
C HIS A 131 10.08 23.09 -9.48
N ASP A 132 10.26 21.89 -8.95
CA ASP A 132 11.25 20.93 -9.43
C ASP A 132 10.87 19.50 -9.04
N PHE A 133 11.45 18.52 -9.72
CA PHE A 133 11.37 17.10 -9.41
C PHE A 133 12.78 16.52 -9.28
N ILE A 134 13.27 16.43 -8.05
CA ILE A 134 14.60 15.92 -7.75
C ILE A 134 14.50 14.44 -7.39
N TYR A 135 15.20 13.59 -8.14
CA TYR A 135 15.34 12.17 -7.82
C TYR A 135 16.83 11.81 -7.67
N LYS A 136 17.09 10.74 -6.93
CA LYS A 136 18.42 10.13 -6.80
C LYS A 136 18.28 8.67 -7.12
N ASP A 137 19.12 8.18 -8.03
CA ASP A 137 19.21 6.75 -8.26
C ASP A 137 19.72 6.08 -6.98
N VAL A 138 19.09 4.96 -6.65
CA VAL A 138 19.53 4.07 -5.59
C VAL A 138 20.02 2.79 -6.25
N ASP A 139 21.02 2.15 -5.65
CA ASP A 139 21.53 0.88 -6.17
C ASP A 139 20.39 -0.13 -6.30
N ARG A 140 20.30 -0.74 -7.49
CA ARG A 140 19.35 -1.83 -7.75
C ARG A 140 19.70 -3.08 -6.92
N GLU A 141 20.98 -3.22 -6.57
CA GLU A 141 21.45 -4.25 -5.68
C GLU A 141 21.18 -3.87 -4.23
N TRP A 142 20.36 -4.69 -3.58
CA TRP A 142 20.16 -4.58 -2.15
C TRP A 142 21.46 -4.91 -1.41
N ASP A 143 21.70 -4.21 -0.29
CA ASP A 143 22.80 -4.50 0.63
C ASP A 143 22.90 -6.02 0.89
N LYS A 144 24.09 -6.58 0.67
CA LYS A 144 24.36 -8.02 0.85
C LYS A 144 23.98 -8.51 2.25
N GLY A 145 24.05 -7.66 3.28
CA GLY A 145 23.57 -7.95 4.63
C GLY A 145 22.04 -8.12 4.70
N LYS A 146 21.28 -7.30 3.95
CA LYS A 146 19.81 -7.46 3.84
C LYS A 146 19.46 -8.71 3.04
N LEU A 147 20.21 -9.01 1.97
CA LEU A 147 20.02 -10.22 1.17
C LEU A 147 20.39 -11.50 1.95
N SER A 148 21.43 -11.49 2.78
CA SER A 148 21.78 -12.63 3.62
C SER A 148 20.75 -12.89 4.71
N ILE A 149 20.18 -11.83 5.29
CA ILE A 149 19.03 -11.94 6.21
C ILE A 149 17.86 -12.61 5.46
N LEU A 150 17.50 -12.12 4.27
CA LEU A 150 16.45 -12.72 3.44
C LEU A 150 16.71 -14.20 3.10
N LYS A 151 17.93 -14.57 2.71
CA LYS A 151 18.33 -15.96 2.40
C LYS A 151 18.33 -16.87 3.63
N GLY A 152 18.66 -16.35 4.81
CA GLY A 152 18.51 -17.08 6.07
C GLY A 152 17.05 -17.33 6.43
N LEU A 153 16.19 -16.34 6.14
CA LEU A 153 14.75 -16.40 6.39
C LEU A 153 14.01 -17.38 5.47
N SER A 154 14.38 -17.48 4.19
CA SER A 154 13.79 -18.45 3.25
C SER A 154 14.12 -19.90 3.60
N ARG A 155 15.19 -20.13 4.37
CA ARG A 155 15.57 -21.47 4.85
C ARG A 155 14.83 -21.90 6.13
N GLN A 156 14.31 -20.95 6.92
CA GLN A 156 13.58 -21.24 8.16
C GLN A 156 12.08 -21.46 7.96
N MET A 157 11.49 -20.96 6.87
CA MET A 157 10.10 -21.26 6.52
C MET A 157 10.08 -22.12 5.27
N ASN A 158 9.65 -23.39 5.40
CA ASN A 158 9.44 -24.33 4.30
C ASN A 158 8.53 -23.74 3.20
N PHE A 159 9.10 -23.02 2.23
CA PHE A 159 8.43 -22.64 1.00
C PHE A 159 9.42 -22.69 -0.17
N PHE A 160 8.99 -23.35 -1.24
CA PHE A 160 9.73 -23.87 -2.38
C PHE A 160 10.30 -22.80 -3.34
N GLN A 161 10.79 -21.66 -2.84
CA GLN A 161 11.34 -20.61 -3.70
C GLN A 161 12.85 -20.54 -3.62
N THR A 162 13.48 -20.53 -4.80
CA THR A 162 14.93 -20.39 -4.96
C THR A 162 15.36 -18.94 -4.73
N PRO A 163 16.62 -18.69 -4.32
CA PRO A 163 17.15 -17.34 -4.16
C PRO A 163 17.05 -16.46 -5.42
N GLU A 164 17.01 -17.07 -6.60
CA GLU A 164 16.89 -16.40 -7.90
C GLU A 164 15.45 -15.95 -8.17
N GLU A 165 14.46 -16.78 -7.86
CA GLU A 165 13.04 -16.42 -7.91
C GLU A 165 12.72 -15.27 -6.94
N ILE A 166 13.32 -15.29 -5.74
CA ILE A 166 13.25 -14.17 -4.80
C ILE A 166 13.87 -12.91 -5.43
N ALA A 167 15.02 -12.99 -6.10
CA ALA A 167 15.65 -11.82 -6.70
C ALA A 167 14.84 -11.22 -7.87
N ASP A 168 14.17 -12.05 -8.67
CA ASP A 168 13.36 -11.58 -9.81
C ASP A 168 12.00 -11.02 -9.40
N GLU A 169 11.35 -11.56 -8.37
CA GLU A 169 10.16 -10.92 -7.78
C GLU A 169 10.47 -9.51 -7.26
N PHE A 170 11.70 -9.25 -6.81
CA PHE A 170 12.14 -7.95 -6.31
C PHE A 170 12.38 -6.94 -7.44
N LYS A 171 12.67 -7.39 -8.66
CA LYS A 171 12.74 -6.52 -9.85
C LYS A 171 11.35 -6.11 -10.32
N ASN A 172 10.38 -7.01 -10.22
CA ASN A 172 9.03 -6.85 -10.79
C ASN A 172 7.99 -6.24 -9.83
N SER A 173 8.37 -5.96 -8.57
CA SER A 173 7.48 -5.38 -7.55
C SER A 173 7.46 -3.85 -7.51
N SER A 174 8.08 -3.18 -8.49
CA SER A 174 8.14 -1.72 -8.65
C SER A 174 7.07 -1.21 -9.61
#